data_AF-A0A850KFS5-F1
#
_entry.id   AF-A0A850KFS5-F1
#
_cell.length_a   1.000
_cell.length_b   1.000
_cell.length_c   1.000
_cell.angle_alpha   90.00
_cell.angle_beta   90.00
_cell.angle_gamma   90.00
#
_symmetry.space_group_name_H-M   'P 1'
#
loop_
_entity.id
_entity.type
_entity.pdbx_description
1 polymer ?
#
loop_
_entity_poly.entity_id
_entity_poly.type
_entity_poly.pdbx_seq_one_letter_code
_entity_poly.pdbx_strand_id
1 'polypeptide(L)'
;MTLKTVQLALALSLLTTTLQAQDINLASGSPNAPLEIYADNGIEWQQNQQIIIAQGNAVAKRANVTVNADELRAFYDEGNSARGGETNINRLEALGGVKIVSNTEKVLGDKAVYDLKRAIMVVTGTRPTLYTPDDIISADNSLEYWEEKGQAVARGNATAVRQDRKIRADVIVGLFRKNRSGKSEIHRVNAFGNVIIDTQTEHVTADKAVYNVISGVATLTGAVKIKRGDNLLNGCSATVNLKTNISRLKACAGTKDNRVRGLVLPTAKSVQ
;
A
#
# COMPACT_ATOMS: atom_id res chain seq x y z
N MET A 1 -40.86 -53.57 -35.21
CA MET A 1 -40.62 -52.12 -34.99
C MET A 1 -39.81 -51.99 -33.70
N THR A 2 -38.51 -51.77 -33.80
CA THR A 2 -37.60 -51.59 -32.66
C THR A 2 -37.20 -50.12 -32.60
N LEU A 3 -37.64 -49.39 -31.58
CA LEU A 3 -37.27 -47.99 -31.35
C LEU A 3 -35.83 -47.92 -30.82
N LYS A 4 -34.95 -47.24 -31.57
CA LYS A 4 -33.62 -46.81 -31.09
C LYS A 4 -33.78 -45.53 -30.28
N THR A 5 -33.41 -45.58 -29.00
CA THR A 5 -33.27 -44.41 -28.13
C THR A 5 -32.01 -43.63 -28.50
N VAL A 6 -32.18 -42.36 -28.87
CA VAL A 6 -31.08 -41.41 -29.09
C VAL A 6 -30.79 -40.72 -27.75
N GLN A 7 -29.62 -40.99 -27.16
CA GLN A 7 -29.15 -40.25 -26.00
C GLN A 7 -28.53 -38.92 -26.47
N LEU A 8 -29.16 -37.81 -26.07
CA LEU A 8 -28.66 -36.46 -26.28
C LEU A 8 -27.68 -36.13 -25.14
N ALA A 9 -26.39 -36.11 -25.44
CA ALA A 9 -25.36 -35.70 -24.48
C ALA A 9 -25.29 -34.16 -24.42
N LEU A 10 -25.77 -33.59 -23.31
CA LEU A 10 -25.69 -32.17 -23.02
C LEU A 10 -24.28 -31.86 -22.47
N ALA A 11 -23.42 -31.25 -23.29
CA ALA A 11 -22.09 -30.81 -22.87
C ALA A 11 -22.21 -29.51 -22.05
N LEU A 12 -22.17 -29.64 -20.72
CA LEU A 12 -22.13 -28.51 -19.79
C LEU A 12 -20.72 -27.92 -19.79
N SER A 13 -20.52 -26.82 -20.53
CA SER A 13 -19.27 -26.06 -20.51
C SER A 13 -19.21 -25.21 -19.24
N LEU A 14 -18.44 -25.65 -18.25
CA LEU A 14 -18.07 -24.82 -17.10
C LEU A 14 -17.14 -23.70 -17.59
N LEU A 15 -17.67 -22.50 -17.78
CA LEU A 15 -16.86 -21.28 -17.84
C LEU A 15 -16.22 -21.08 -16.47
N THR A 16 -14.95 -21.43 -16.36
CA THR A 16 -14.13 -21.07 -15.21
C THR A 16 -13.80 -19.59 -15.34
N THR A 17 -14.59 -18.73 -14.69
CA THR A 17 -14.22 -17.33 -14.51
C THR A 17 -13.00 -17.30 -13.60
N THR A 18 -11.83 -17.01 -14.16
CA THR A 18 -10.64 -16.76 -13.36
C THR A 18 -10.88 -15.47 -12.58
N LEU A 19 -11.02 -15.58 -11.25
CA LEU A 19 -10.99 -14.41 -10.37
C LEU A 19 -9.60 -13.78 -10.48
N GLN A 20 -9.45 -12.80 -11.36
CA GLN A 20 -8.25 -11.97 -11.40
C GLN A 20 -8.21 -11.14 -10.12
N ALA A 21 -7.07 -11.17 -9.43
CA ALA A 21 -6.82 -10.26 -8.33
C ALA A 21 -6.71 -8.83 -8.88
N GLN A 22 -7.65 -7.98 -8.46
CA GLN A 22 -7.72 -6.58 -8.85
C GLN A 22 -7.37 -5.73 -7.63
N ASP A 23 -6.52 -4.72 -7.84
CA ASP A 23 -6.00 -3.84 -6.79
C ASP A 23 -7.08 -2.84 -6.36
N ILE A 24 -6.72 -1.85 -5.53
CA ILE A 24 -7.56 -0.66 -5.30
C ILE A 24 -7.57 0.18 -6.57
N ASN A 25 -8.42 -0.22 -7.52
CA ASN A 25 -8.54 0.43 -8.81
C ASN A 25 -9.93 1.06 -8.97
N LEU A 26 -10.10 2.26 -8.42
CA LEU A 26 -11.34 3.02 -8.56
C LEU A 26 -11.41 3.81 -9.87
N ALA A 27 -10.27 4.13 -10.48
CA ALA A 27 -10.20 4.89 -11.73
C ALA A 27 -9.94 4.01 -12.96
N SER A 28 -8.88 3.19 -12.95
CA SER A 28 -8.37 2.49 -14.14
C SER A 28 -8.88 1.05 -14.31
N GLY A 29 -9.39 0.43 -13.25
CA GLY A 29 -9.74 -1.01 -13.26
C GLY A 29 -10.98 -1.34 -14.09
N SER A 30 -11.94 -0.42 -14.17
CA SER A 30 -13.12 -0.50 -15.02
C SER A 30 -13.71 0.90 -15.18
N PRO A 31 -13.22 1.72 -16.15
CA PRO A 31 -13.62 3.12 -16.28
C PRO A 31 -15.13 3.30 -16.53
N ASN A 32 -15.80 2.27 -17.06
CA ASN A 32 -17.24 2.27 -17.32
C ASN A 32 -18.04 1.54 -16.24
N ALA A 33 -17.41 1.00 -15.19
CA ALA A 33 -18.16 0.38 -14.10
C ALA A 33 -18.95 1.44 -13.34
N PRO A 34 -20.25 1.21 -13.06
CA PRO A 34 -21.06 2.14 -12.30
C PRO A 34 -20.53 2.27 -10.87
N LEU A 35 -20.75 3.45 -10.28
CA LEU A 35 -20.57 3.68 -8.86
C LEU A 35 -21.93 3.51 -8.17
N GLU A 36 -22.06 2.46 -7.37
CA GLU A 36 -23.25 2.23 -6.55
C GLU A 36 -23.04 2.87 -5.17
N ILE A 37 -24.01 3.62 -4.67
CA ILE A 37 -23.95 4.32 -3.38
C ILE A 37 -25.14 3.90 -2.51
N TYR A 38 -24.86 3.56 -1.26
CA TYR A 38 -25.83 3.16 -0.23
C TYR A 38 -25.61 4.02 1.02
N ALA A 39 -26.69 4.30 1.75
CA ALA A 39 -26.66 5.03 3.02
C ALA A 39 -27.95 4.80 3.82
N ASP A 40 -27.84 4.82 5.14
CA ASP A 40 -28.96 4.60 6.06
C ASP A 40 -29.80 5.86 6.26
N ASN A 41 -29.16 7.04 6.29
CA ASN A 41 -29.82 8.33 6.54
C ASN A 41 -30.12 9.10 5.24
N GLY A 42 -30.08 8.41 4.09
CA GLY A 42 -30.46 8.95 2.79
C GLY A 42 -29.30 9.45 1.94
N ILE A 43 -29.66 9.82 0.71
CA ILE A 43 -28.76 10.36 -0.32
C ILE A 43 -29.33 11.69 -0.80
N GLU A 44 -28.56 12.75 -0.67
CA GLU A 44 -28.87 14.09 -1.14
C GLU A 44 -28.15 14.36 -2.46
N TRP A 45 -28.88 14.81 -3.47
CA TRP A 45 -28.31 15.23 -4.75
C TRP A 45 -28.42 16.75 -4.87
N GLN A 46 -27.28 17.45 -4.81
CA GLN A 46 -27.21 18.90 -4.93
C GLN A 46 -26.74 19.30 -6.33
N GLN A 47 -27.67 19.45 -7.26
CA GLN A 47 -27.33 19.67 -8.67
C GLN A 47 -26.53 20.95 -8.92
N ASN A 48 -26.92 22.07 -8.29
CA ASN A 48 -26.22 23.35 -8.43
C ASN A 48 -24.77 23.31 -7.91
N GLN A 49 -24.48 22.42 -6.97
CA GLN A 49 -23.15 22.22 -6.40
C GLN A 49 -22.40 21.03 -7.02
N GLN A 50 -23.07 20.28 -7.90
CA GLN A 50 -22.56 19.08 -8.58
C GLN A 50 -21.97 18.03 -7.61
N ILE A 51 -22.70 17.75 -6.54
CA ILE A 51 -22.31 16.81 -5.48
C ILE A 51 -23.48 15.90 -5.09
N ILE A 52 -23.15 14.63 -4.85
CA ILE A 52 -24.02 13.63 -4.22
C ILE A 52 -23.47 13.36 -2.83
N ILE A 53 -24.31 13.46 -1.79
CA ILE A 53 -23.94 13.26 -0.39
C ILE A 53 -24.75 12.08 0.15
N ALA A 54 -24.08 11.07 0.69
CA ALA A 54 -24.70 9.89 1.29
C ALA A 54 -24.30 9.81 2.77
N GLN A 55 -25.27 9.71 3.68
CA GLN A 55 -25.06 9.87 5.12
C GLN A 55 -25.52 8.64 5.92
N GLY A 56 -24.74 8.28 6.95
CA GLY A 56 -25.03 7.15 7.84
C GLY A 56 -24.63 5.82 7.19
N ASN A 57 -23.60 5.17 7.75
CA ASN A 57 -23.03 3.90 7.26
C ASN A 57 -22.90 3.88 5.72
N ALA A 58 -22.41 4.98 5.15
CA ALA A 58 -22.36 5.19 3.73
C ALA A 58 -21.38 4.22 3.06
N VAL A 59 -21.83 3.59 1.97
CA VAL A 59 -21.04 2.61 1.21
C VAL A 59 -21.03 2.98 -0.27
N ALA A 60 -19.84 3.10 -0.86
CA ALA A 60 -19.64 3.22 -2.30
C ALA A 60 -18.99 1.94 -2.84
N LYS A 61 -19.54 1.38 -3.91
CA LYS A 61 -19.01 0.20 -4.60
C LYS A 61 -18.76 0.51 -6.06
N ARG A 62 -17.56 0.18 -6.54
CA ARG A 62 -17.21 0.25 -7.95
C ARG A 62 -16.26 -0.89 -8.30
N ALA A 63 -16.64 -1.66 -9.31
CA ALA A 63 -15.94 -2.90 -9.66
C ALA A 63 -15.74 -3.79 -8.41
N ASN A 64 -14.49 -4.09 -8.05
CA ASN A 64 -14.13 -4.90 -6.88
C ASN A 64 -13.81 -4.09 -5.62
N VAL A 65 -13.94 -2.75 -5.66
CA VAL A 65 -13.59 -1.87 -4.54
C VAL A 65 -14.83 -1.44 -3.79
N THR A 66 -14.78 -1.55 -2.46
CA THR A 66 -15.80 -1.03 -1.53
C THR A 66 -15.20 0.02 -0.61
N VAL A 67 -15.80 1.20 -0.55
CA VAL A 67 -15.46 2.30 0.36
C VAL A 67 -16.59 2.43 1.38
N ASN A 68 -16.25 2.39 2.67
CA ASN A 68 -17.20 2.57 3.78
C ASN A 68 -16.78 3.80 4.58
N ALA A 69 -17.75 4.59 5.04
CA ALA A 69 -17.56 5.76 5.89
C ALA A 69 -18.87 6.17 6.58
N ASP A 70 -18.81 7.11 7.52
CA ASP A 70 -20.00 7.74 8.08
C ASP A 70 -20.72 8.60 7.04
N GLU A 71 -19.95 9.28 6.18
CA GLU A 71 -20.45 10.09 5.07
C GLU A 71 -19.58 9.90 3.81
N LEU A 72 -20.25 9.82 2.65
CA LEU A 72 -19.61 9.85 1.33
C LEU A 72 -20.06 11.07 0.54
N ARG A 73 -19.12 11.71 -0.16
CA ARG A 73 -19.38 12.82 -1.09
C ARG A 73 -18.81 12.50 -2.46
N ALA A 74 -19.66 12.37 -3.47
CA ALA A 74 -19.24 12.17 -4.85
C ALA A 74 -19.44 13.46 -5.65
N PHE A 75 -18.35 14.07 -6.09
CA PHE A 75 -18.36 15.25 -6.96
C PHE A 75 -18.35 14.81 -8.41
N TYR A 76 -19.15 15.47 -9.23
CA TYR A 76 -19.34 15.08 -10.61
C TYR A 76 -19.28 16.27 -11.57
N ASP A 77 -19.00 15.97 -12.84
CA ASP A 77 -19.21 16.91 -13.94
C ASP A 77 -20.43 16.43 -14.75
N GLU A 78 -21.24 17.37 -15.24
CA GLU A 78 -22.28 17.06 -16.21
C GLU A 78 -21.61 16.76 -17.56
N GLY A 79 -21.79 15.54 -18.08
CA GLY A 79 -21.29 15.15 -19.40
C GLY A 79 -22.00 15.93 -20.51
N ASN A 80 -21.24 16.32 -21.53
CA ASN A 80 -21.75 17.08 -22.67
C ASN A 80 -22.42 16.13 -23.69
N SER A 81 -23.49 15.46 -23.27
CA SER A 81 -24.20 14.47 -24.07
C SER A 81 -25.53 15.02 -24.57
N ALA A 82 -25.71 15.06 -25.90
CA ALA A 82 -26.94 15.51 -26.59
C ALA A 82 -28.21 14.68 -26.29
N ARG A 83 -28.10 13.68 -25.40
CA ARG A 83 -29.21 12.84 -24.90
C ARG A 83 -29.46 12.97 -23.39
N GLY A 84 -28.77 13.88 -22.72
CA GLY A 84 -28.88 14.11 -21.28
C GLY A 84 -28.23 13.02 -20.42
N GLY A 85 -27.50 13.43 -19.38
CA GLY A 85 -27.46 12.67 -18.13
C GLY A 85 -26.26 11.78 -17.82
N GLU A 86 -25.16 11.80 -18.58
CA GLU A 86 -23.97 11.06 -18.15
C GLU A 86 -23.25 11.83 -17.04
N THR A 87 -23.43 11.38 -15.80
CA THR A 87 -22.82 11.97 -14.60
C THR A 87 -21.42 11.39 -14.45
N ASN A 88 -20.38 12.20 -14.64
CA ASN A 88 -19.00 11.73 -14.53
C ASN A 88 -18.43 12.06 -13.15
N ILE A 89 -18.30 11.06 -12.28
CA ILE A 89 -17.71 11.24 -10.95
C ILE A 89 -16.20 11.51 -11.08
N ASN A 90 -15.78 12.70 -10.68
CA ASN A 90 -14.39 13.14 -10.77
C ASN A 90 -13.64 13.04 -9.43
N ARG A 91 -14.36 13.07 -8.31
CA ARG A 91 -13.79 12.98 -6.96
C ARG A 91 -14.75 12.27 -6.02
N LEU A 92 -14.22 11.41 -5.16
CA LEU A 92 -14.94 10.77 -4.07
C LEU A 92 -14.27 11.13 -2.74
N GLU A 93 -15.04 11.63 -1.78
CA GLU A 93 -14.59 11.81 -0.41
C GLU A 93 -15.33 10.86 0.52
N ALA A 94 -14.61 10.32 1.48
CA ALA A 94 -15.11 9.47 2.55
C ALA A 94 -14.69 10.06 3.89
N LEU A 95 -15.64 10.24 4.81
CA LEU A 95 -15.48 10.96 6.07
C LEU A 95 -16.01 10.12 7.23
N GLY A 96 -15.21 9.95 8.27
CA GLY A 96 -15.56 9.19 9.47
C GLY A 96 -15.40 7.68 9.28
N GLY A 97 -14.55 7.05 10.10
CA GLY A 97 -14.40 5.59 10.12
C GLY A 97 -14.07 4.93 8.77
N VAL A 98 -13.22 5.57 7.95
CA VAL A 98 -13.00 5.16 6.56
C VAL A 98 -12.37 3.78 6.48
N LYS A 99 -13.00 2.91 5.69
CA LYS A 99 -12.51 1.58 5.34
C LYS A 99 -12.69 1.30 3.86
N ILE A 100 -11.56 1.14 3.16
CA ILE A 100 -11.51 0.84 1.72
C ILE A 100 -11.00 -0.59 1.55
N VAL A 101 -11.70 -1.41 0.79
CA VAL A 101 -11.40 -2.83 0.62
C VAL A 101 -11.42 -3.18 -0.87
N SER A 102 -10.38 -3.87 -1.33
CA SER A 102 -10.31 -4.56 -2.62
C SER A 102 -10.23 -6.08 -2.37
N ASN A 103 -9.86 -6.86 -3.40
CA ASN A 103 -9.63 -8.30 -3.24
C ASN A 103 -8.34 -8.62 -2.47
N THR A 104 -7.36 -7.72 -2.48
CA THR A 104 -6.01 -7.95 -1.94
C THR A 104 -5.59 -6.94 -0.90
N GLU A 105 -6.20 -5.75 -0.88
CA GLU A 105 -5.81 -4.66 0.00
C GLU A 105 -6.97 -4.20 0.89
N LYS A 106 -6.60 -3.64 2.04
CA LYS A 106 -7.50 -2.91 2.93
C LYS A 106 -6.82 -1.65 3.42
N VAL A 107 -7.48 -0.50 3.31
CA VAL A 107 -6.98 0.79 3.82
C VAL A 107 -7.94 1.32 4.88
N LEU A 108 -7.38 1.78 6.00
CA LEU A 108 -8.10 2.39 7.12
C LEU A 108 -7.62 3.83 7.34
N GLY A 109 -8.53 4.71 7.79
CA GLY A 109 -8.23 6.08 8.23
C GLY A 109 -9.50 6.81 8.68
N ASP A 110 -9.40 8.12 8.92
CA ASP A 110 -10.56 8.94 9.33
C ASP A 110 -11.18 9.68 8.14
N LYS A 111 -10.36 10.01 7.14
CA LYS A 111 -10.79 10.64 5.88
C LYS A 111 -10.03 10.06 4.71
N ALA A 112 -10.72 9.83 3.59
CA ALA A 112 -10.10 9.56 2.30
C ALA A 112 -10.63 10.53 1.24
N VAL A 113 -9.73 11.01 0.38
CA VAL A 113 -10.07 11.77 -0.82
C VAL A 113 -9.48 11.02 -2.01
N TYR A 114 -10.31 10.65 -2.96
CA TYR A 114 -9.90 10.04 -4.21
C TYR A 114 -10.16 11.03 -5.34
N ASP A 115 -9.10 11.44 -6.04
CA ASP A 115 -9.17 12.17 -7.31
C ASP A 115 -9.20 11.14 -8.45
N LEU A 116 -10.38 10.93 -9.06
CA LEU A 116 -10.57 9.93 -10.10
C LEU A 116 -9.97 10.34 -11.45
N LYS A 117 -9.74 11.65 -11.66
CA LYS A 117 -9.07 12.16 -12.87
C LYS A 117 -7.57 11.88 -12.83
N ARG A 118 -6.95 11.98 -11.65
CA ARG A 118 -5.51 11.76 -11.45
C ARG A 118 -5.17 10.36 -10.96
N ALA A 119 -6.19 9.57 -10.60
CA ALA A 119 -6.05 8.25 -9.98
C ALA A 119 -5.16 8.28 -8.71
N ILE A 120 -5.41 9.27 -7.86
CA ILE A 120 -4.68 9.47 -6.59
C ILE A 120 -5.66 9.41 -5.44
N MET A 121 -5.40 8.50 -4.51
CA MET A 121 -6.11 8.41 -3.24
C MET A 121 -5.22 8.94 -2.11
N VAL A 122 -5.77 9.77 -1.24
CA VAL A 122 -5.09 10.27 -0.03
C VAL A 122 -5.94 9.94 1.18
N VAL A 123 -5.36 9.19 2.12
CA VAL A 123 -6.00 8.80 3.39
C VAL A 123 -5.28 9.49 4.55
N THR A 124 -6.04 10.06 5.46
CA THR A 124 -5.57 10.87 6.60
C THR A 124 -6.36 10.53 7.87
N GLY A 125 -5.89 11.03 9.01
CA GLY A 125 -6.51 10.81 10.31
C GLY A 125 -5.60 10.08 11.29
N THR A 126 -6.20 9.40 12.24
CA THR A 126 -5.49 8.64 13.27
C THR A 126 -4.80 7.43 12.65
N ARG A 127 -3.53 7.63 12.32
CA ARG A 127 -2.61 6.61 11.83
C ARG A 127 -3.14 5.81 10.61
N PRO A 128 -3.34 6.46 9.45
CA PRO A 128 -3.78 5.78 8.24
C PRO A 128 -2.92 4.55 7.94
N THR A 129 -3.57 3.44 7.62
CA THR A 129 -2.91 2.13 7.52
C THR A 129 -3.39 1.37 6.29
N LEU A 130 -2.45 0.89 5.48
CA LEU A 130 -2.65 -0.04 4.36
C LEU A 130 -2.21 -1.45 4.78
N TYR A 131 -3.10 -2.41 4.56
CA TYR A 131 -2.83 -3.83 4.66
C TYR A 131 -2.80 -4.43 3.26
N THR A 132 -1.77 -5.23 2.98
CA THR A 132 -1.68 -6.13 1.84
C THR A 132 -1.62 -7.58 2.37
N PRO A 133 -1.52 -8.61 1.51
CA PRO A 133 -1.38 -9.98 1.99
C PRO A 133 -0.13 -10.20 2.87
N ASP A 134 0.96 -9.49 2.58
CA ASP A 134 2.26 -9.71 3.22
C ASP A 134 2.74 -8.53 4.07
N ASP A 135 2.17 -7.34 3.88
CA ASP A 135 2.71 -6.09 4.40
C ASP A 135 1.67 -5.23 5.12
N ILE A 136 2.14 -4.51 6.14
CA ILE A 136 1.38 -3.43 6.79
C ILE A 136 2.19 -2.14 6.66
N ILE A 137 1.59 -1.12 6.07
CA ILE A 137 2.17 0.23 5.95
C ILE A 137 1.30 1.20 6.72
N SER A 138 1.89 2.02 7.59
CA SER A 138 1.18 3.04 8.36
C SER A 138 2.00 4.31 8.47
N ALA A 139 1.34 5.44 8.72
CA ALA A 139 1.98 6.73 8.94
C ALA A 139 1.10 7.59 9.86
N ASP A 140 1.66 8.64 10.45
CA ASP A 140 0.93 9.53 11.36
C ASP A 140 0.16 10.63 10.59
N ASN A 141 0.67 11.09 9.43
CA ASN A 141 0.06 12.21 8.71
C ASN A 141 -0.83 11.73 7.56
N SER A 142 -0.25 10.99 6.61
CA SER A 142 -0.97 10.57 5.41
C SER A 142 -0.46 9.27 4.80
N LEU A 143 -1.37 8.59 4.11
CA LEU A 143 -1.09 7.49 3.20
C LEU A 143 -1.68 7.82 1.83
N GLU A 144 -0.84 7.93 0.83
CA GLU A 144 -1.22 8.20 -0.55
C GLU A 144 -1.08 6.92 -1.38
N TYR A 145 -2.02 6.67 -2.29
CA TYR A 145 -1.91 5.63 -3.30
C TYR A 145 -2.04 6.25 -4.69
N TRP A 146 -1.00 6.09 -5.49
CA TRP A 146 -0.91 6.60 -6.86
C TRP A 146 -1.08 5.41 -7.79
N GLU A 147 -2.31 5.19 -8.24
CA GLU A 147 -2.75 3.97 -8.93
C GLU A 147 -1.95 3.74 -10.22
N GLU A 148 -1.89 4.75 -11.11
CA GLU A 148 -1.17 4.66 -12.39
C GLU A 148 0.33 4.40 -12.22
N LYS A 149 0.91 4.83 -11.10
CA LYS A 149 2.33 4.63 -10.80
C LYS A 149 2.60 3.34 -10.02
N GLY A 150 1.55 2.64 -9.57
CA GLY A 150 1.67 1.48 -8.70
C GLY A 150 2.53 1.76 -7.47
N GLN A 151 2.28 2.88 -6.77
CA GLN A 151 3.08 3.26 -5.59
C GLN A 151 2.18 3.74 -4.43
N ALA A 152 2.60 3.41 -3.20
CA ALA A 152 2.06 4.00 -1.99
C ALA A 152 3.10 4.87 -1.30
N VAL A 153 2.69 6.02 -0.76
CA VAL A 153 3.55 6.95 -0.02
C VAL A 153 2.97 7.17 1.37
N ALA A 154 3.71 6.77 2.39
CA ALA A 154 3.38 6.98 3.80
C ALA A 154 4.23 8.12 4.36
N ARG A 155 3.60 9.11 5.02
CA ARG A 155 4.28 10.32 5.53
C ARG A 155 4.01 10.56 7.00
N GLY A 156 5.07 10.97 7.72
CA GLY A 156 5.06 11.20 9.16
C GLY A 156 5.24 9.89 9.90
N ASN A 157 6.39 9.70 10.56
CA ASN A 157 6.74 8.48 11.33
C ASN A 157 6.29 7.17 10.64
N ALA A 158 6.48 7.13 9.32
CA ALA A 158 6.03 6.04 8.48
C ALA A 158 6.67 4.72 8.90
N THR A 159 5.88 3.65 8.88
CA THR A 159 6.27 2.31 9.27
C THR A 159 5.82 1.31 8.23
N ALA A 160 6.73 0.45 7.76
CA ALA A 160 6.42 -0.74 6.96
C ALA A 160 6.83 -2.00 7.72
N VAL A 161 5.92 -2.95 7.84
CA VAL A 161 6.12 -4.23 8.56
C VAL A 161 5.86 -5.38 7.60
N ARG A 162 6.78 -6.35 7.57
CA ARG A 162 6.63 -7.64 6.89
C ARG A 162 7.16 -8.73 7.82
N GLN A 163 6.27 -9.63 8.26
CA GLN A 163 6.62 -10.68 9.23
C GLN A 163 7.28 -10.07 10.49
N ASP A 164 8.52 -10.47 10.78
CA ASP A 164 9.34 -10.01 11.91
C ASP A 164 10.16 -8.74 11.62
N ARG A 165 10.10 -8.21 10.39
CA ARG A 165 10.94 -7.11 9.92
C ARG A 165 10.17 -5.82 9.91
N LYS A 166 10.82 -4.75 10.36
CA LYS A 166 10.22 -3.43 10.45
C LYS A 166 11.16 -2.35 9.93
N ILE A 167 10.63 -1.52 9.03
CA ILE A 167 11.29 -0.30 8.54
C ILE A 167 10.49 0.89 9.09
N ARG A 168 11.17 1.86 9.69
CA ARG A 168 10.62 3.17 10.05
C ARG A 168 11.40 4.27 9.35
N ALA A 169 10.73 5.37 9.02
CA ALA A 169 11.32 6.58 8.46
C ALA A 169 10.34 7.76 8.54
N ASP A 170 10.78 8.97 8.23
CA ASP A 170 9.86 10.11 8.07
C ASP A 170 8.91 9.89 6.89
N VAL A 171 9.42 9.32 5.79
CA VAL A 171 8.66 8.96 4.60
C VAL A 171 9.05 7.58 4.09
N ILE A 172 8.05 6.76 3.77
CA ILE A 172 8.22 5.47 3.10
C ILE A 172 7.45 5.48 1.77
N VAL A 173 8.12 5.04 0.70
CA VAL A 173 7.52 4.81 -0.62
C VAL A 173 7.60 3.32 -0.94
N GLY A 174 6.45 2.65 -1.00
CA GLY A 174 6.33 1.28 -1.47
C GLY A 174 5.98 1.23 -2.95
N LEU A 175 6.74 0.48 -3.75
CA LEU A 175 6.47 0.25 -5.16
C LEU A 175 5.89 -1.15 -5.36
N PHE A 176 4.76 -1.20 -6.04
CA PHE A 176 4.03 -2.41 -6.34
C PHE A 176 4.40 -2.97 -7.70
N ARG A 177 4.24 -4.27 -7.85
CA ARG A 177 4.24 -4.97 -9.14
C ARG A 177 3.15 -6.03 -9.12
N LYS A 178 2.74 -6.46 -10.31
CA LYS A 178 1.97 -7.71 -10.44
C LYS A 178 2.92 -8.90 -10.35
N ASN A 179 2.53 -9.89 -9.55
CA ASN A 179 3.20 -11.18 -9.49
C ASN A 179 2.62 -12.15 -10.55
N ARG A 180 3.14 -13.38 -10.60
CA ARG A 180 2.71 -14.38 -11.60
C ARG A 180 1.23 -14.74 -11.51
N SER A 181 0.61 -14.56 -10.34
CA SER A 181 -0.81 -14.80 -10.11
C SER A 181 -1.68 -13.56 -10.36
N GLY A 182 -1.09 -12.45 -10.84
CA GLY A 182 -1.79 -11.18 -11.06
C GLY A 182 -2.08 -10.39 -9.78
N LYS A 183 -1.63 -10.86 -8.61
CA LYS A 183 -1.76 -10.12 -7.35
C LYS A 183 -0.73 -9.01 -7.28
N SER A 184 -1.12 -7.87 -6.74
CA SER A 184 -0.17 -6.81 -6.41
C SER A 184 0.67 -7.20 -5.20
N GLU A 185 1.98 -7.00 -5.31
CA GLU A 185 2.95 -7.20 -4.24
C GLU A 185 3.96 -6.06 -4.22
N ILE A 186 4.43 -5.71 -3.03
CA ILE A 186 5.52 -4.73 -2.89
C ILE A 186 6.83 -5.41 -3.30
N HIS A 187 7.53 -4.82 -4.27
CA HIS A 187 8.83 -5.33 -4.71
C HIS A 187 10.00 -4.45 -4.29
N ARG A 188 9.74 -3.18 -3.97
CA ARG A 188 10.75 -2.22 -3.53
C ARG A 188 10.16 -1.25 -2.52
N VAL A 189 10.96 -0.93 -1.50
CA VAL A 189 10.65 0.09 -0.49
C VAL A 189 11.78 1.11 -0.46
N ASN A 190 11.45 2.39 -0.64
CA ASN A 190 12.39 3.48 -0.43
C ASN A 190 11.99 4.21 0.87
N ALA A 191 12.94 4.41 1.76
CA ALA A 191 12.75 5.05 3.06
C ALA A 191 13.65 6.28 3.17
N PHE A 192 13.11 7.38 3.67
CA PHE A 192 13.77 8.69 3.70
C PHE A 192 13.57 9.37 5.04
N GLY A 193 14.67 9.88 5.62
CA GLY A 193 14.68 10.59 6.88
C GLY A 193 14.56 9.63 8.06
N ASN A 194 15.46 9.78 9.05
CA ASN A 194 15.45 9.01 10.31
C ASN A 194 15.18 7.50 10.11
N VAL A 195 15.85 6.88 9.14
CA VAL A 195 15.57 5.50 8.77
C VAL A 195 16.05 4.56 9.87
N ILE A 196 15.16 3.67 10.29
CA ILE A 196 15.44 2.59 11.23
C ILE A 196 14.99 1.28 10.61
N ILE A 197 15.87 0.28 10.55
CA ILE A 197 15.52 -1.10 10.20
C ILE A 197 15.77 -1.97 11.42
N ASP A 198 14.68 -2.56 11.93
CA ASP A 198 14.72 -3.56 13.00
C ASP A 198 14.55 -4.95 12.40
N THR A 199 15.44 -5.86 12.79
CA THR A 199 15.33 -7.30 12.57
C THR A 199 15.31 -8.03 13.91
N GLN A 200 15.24 -9.36 13.91
CA GLN A 200 15.35 -10.16 15.13
C GLN A 200 16.66 -9.92 15.90
N THR A 201 17.75 -9.54 15.21
CA THR A 201 19.09 -9.48 15.82
C THR A 201 19.79 -8.14 15.68
N GLU A 202 19.24 -7.22 14.87
CA GLU A 202 19.90 -5.97 14.51
C GLU A 202 18.97 -4.76 14.60
N HIS A 203 19.54 -3.65 15.06
CA HIS A 203 18.98 -2.32 14.95
C HIS A 203 19.89 -1.47 14.07
N VAL A 204 19.39 -1.04 12.91
CA VAL A 204 20.16 -0.31 11.91
C VAL A 204 19.57 1.08 11.70
N THR A 205 20.39 2.13 11.82
CA THR A 205 19.98 3.52 11.56
C THR A 205 20.69 4.10 10.35
N ALA A 206 20.01 4.95 9.57
CA ALA A 206 20.58 5.69 8.44
C ALA A 206 19.73 6.92 8.04
N ASP A 207 20.23 7.74 7.11
CA ASP A 207 19.43 8.84 6.54
C ASP A 207 18.43 8.35 5.48
N LYS A 208 18.83 7.35 4.70
CA LYS A 208 18.03 6.77 3.60
C LYS A 208 18.25 5.26 3.51
N ALA A 209 17.23 4.55 3.05
CA ALA A 209 17.36 3.16 2.65
C ALA A 209 16.57 2.82 1.39
N VAL A 210 17.10 1.89 0.61
CA VAL A 210 16.39 1.24 -0.51
C VAL A 210 16.40 -0.26 -0.25
N TYR A 211 15.22 -0.83 -0.04
CA TYR A 211 15.02 -2.25 0.16
C TYR A 211 14.44 -2.90 -1.09
N ASN A 212 15.16 -3.86 -1.66
CA ASN A 212 14.66 -4.73 -2.72
C ASN A 212 14.09 -6.00 -2.09
N VAL A 213 12.77 -6.15 -2.15
CA VAL A 213 12.04 -7.24 -1.50
C VAL A 213 12.37 -8.59 -2.16
N ILE A 214 12.58 -8.58 -3.48
CA ILE A 214 12.87 -9.79 -4.28
C ILE A 214 14.22 -10.37 -3.87
N SER A 215 15.28 -9.56 -3.84
CA SER A 215 16.61 -10.02 -3.42
C SER A 215 16.73 -10.15 -1.90
N GLY A 216 15.89 -9.43 -1.15
CA GLY A 216 15.99 -9.34 0.31
C GLY A 216 17.08 -8.39 0.79
N VAL A 217 17.66 -7.55 -0.08
CA VAL A 217 18.77 -6.67 0.26
C VAL A 217 18.29 -5.24 0.47
N ALA A 218 18.59 -4.67 1.64
CA ALA A 218 18.45 -3.26 1.96
C ALA A 218 19.81 -2.56 1.82
N THR A 219 19.87 -1.51 1.00
CA THR A 219 21.01 -0.62 0.88
C THR A 219 20.72 0.65 1.67
N LEU A 220 21.53 0.93 2.69
CA LEU A 220 21.40 2.10 3.55
C LEU A 220 22.54 3.07 3.29
N THR A 221 22.24 4.37 3.35
CA THR A 221 23.20 5.44 3.09
C THR A 221 22.97 6.60 4.05
N GLY A 222 24.06 7.26 4.44
CA GLY A 222 24.04 8.41 5.33
C GLY A 222 24.12 7.97 6.78
N ALA A 223 25.25 8.30 7.43
CA ALA A 223 25.55 8.05 8.84
C ALA A 223 25.08 6.67 9.38
N VAL A 224 25.45 5.59 8.68
CA VAL A 224 24.95 4.25 9.01
C VAL A 224 25.54 3.73 10.31
N LYS A 225 24.66 3.30 11.22
CA LYS A 225 25.03 2.61 12.47
C LYS A 225 24.28 1.30 12.55
N ILE A 226 24.98 0.21 12.91
CA ILE A 226 24.41 -1.11 13.16
C ILE A 226 24.71 -1.48 14.61
N LYS A 227 23.67 -1.80 15.37
CA LYS A 227 23.78 -2.42 16.69
C LYS A 227 23.31 -3.88 16.61
N ARG A 228 24.16 -4.82 17.02
CA ARG A 228 23.86 -6.26 17.09
C ARG A 228 24.27 -6.79 18.46
N GLY A 229 23.30 -7.01 19.35
CA GLY A 229 23.58 -7.17 20.78
C GLY A 229 24.31 -5.94 21.33
N ASP A 230 25.46 -6.15 21.95
CA ASP A 230 26.33 -5.09 22.48
C ASP A 230 27.33 -4.54 21.44
N ASN A 231 27.42 -5.18 20.26
CA ASN A 231 28.33 -4.76 19.21
C ASN A 231 27.79 -3.54 18.45
N LEU A 232 28.68 -2.60 18.14
CA LEU A 232 28.36 -1.37 17.40
C LEU A 232 29.26 -1.22 16.18
N LEU A 233 28.66 -1.06 15.00
CA LEU A 233 29.36 -0.84 13.73
C LEU A 233 28.94 0.50 13.13
N ASN A 234 29.90 1.28 12.62
CA ASN A 234 29.66 2.59 12.00
C ASN A 234 30.31 2.67 10.62
N GLY A 235 29.61 3.26 9.65
CA GLY A 235 30.09 3.48 8.28
C GLY A 235 29.22 4.47 7.49
N CYS A 236 29.61 4.78 6.25
CA CYS A 236 28.84 5.71 5.42
C CYS A 236 27.66 5.06 4.69
N SER A 237 27.80 3.78 4.37
CA SER A 237 26.74 2.96 3.78
C SER A 237 26.82 1.53 4.28
N ALA A 238 25.70 0.82 4.20
CA ALA A 238 25.67 -0.61 4.45
C ALA A 238 24.72 -1.32 3.49
N THR A 239 25.00 -2.59 3.23
CA THR A 239 24.03 -3.51 2.66
C THR A 239 23.66 -4.53 3.72
N VAL A 240 22.37 -4.71 3.98
CA VAL A 240 21.81 -5.67 4.93
C VAL A 240 20.94 -6.63 4.16
N ASN A 241 21.29 -7.91 4.16
CA ASN A 241 20.44 -8.96 3.58
C ASN A 241 19.47 -9.46 4.66
N LEU A 242 18.21 -9.06 4.55
CA LEU A 242 17.14 -9.42 5.48
C LEU A 242 16.66 -10.87 5.35
N LYS A 243 17.14 -11.64 4.35
CA LYS A 243 16.88 -13.08 4.22
C LYS A 243 17.97 -13.91 4.90
N THR A 244 19.23 -13.48 4.79
CA THR A 244 20.39 -14.24 5.30
C THR A 244 21.01 -13.65 6.57
N ASN A 245 20.54 -12.49 7.03
CA ASN A 245 21.09 -11.73 8.16
C ASN A 245 22.57 -11.34 8.00
N ILE A 246 23.04 -11.22 6.75
CA ILE A 246 24.40 -10.78 6.42
C ILE A 246 24.41 -9.27 6.18
N SER A 247 25.20 -8.57 6.99
CA SER A 247 25.38 -7.12 6.93
C SER A 247 26.82 -6.78 6.52
N ARG A 248 26.97 -5.88 5.56
CA ARG A 248 28.27 -5.39 5.07
C ARG A 248 28.28 -3.87 5.12
N LEU A 249 29.13 -3.30 5.97
CA LEU A 249 29.39 -1.86 5.98
C LEU A 249 30.44 -1.50 4.93
N LYS A 250 30.33 -0.28 4.40
CA LYS A 250 31.32 0.33 3.52
C LYS A 250 31.77 1.67 4.09
N ALA A 251 33.06 1.95 3.90
CA ALA A 251 33.68 3.19 4.30
C ALA A 251 33.19 4.38 3.48
N CYS A 252 33.48 5.57 3.98
CA CYS A 252 33.19 6.83 3.31
C CYS A 252 34.20 7.07 2.19
N ALA A 253 33.82 6.75 0.95
CA ALA A 253 34.63 7.04 -0.23
C ALA A 253 34.95 8.55 -0.29
N GLY A 254 36.22 8.90 -0.54
CA GLY A 254 36.67 10.29 -0.67
C GLY A 254 37.05 10.99 0.64
N THR A 255 36.99 10.32 1.79
CA THR A 255 37.54 10.85 3.07
C THR A 255 38.95 10.35 3.30
N LYS A 256 39.83 11.17 3.93
CA LYS A 256 41.21 10.77 4.28
C LYS A 256 41.27 9.51 5.15
N ASP A 257 40.19 9.21 5.87
CA ASP A 257 40.10 8.15 6.85
C ASP A 257 39.22 6.97 6.39
N ASN A 258 39.23 6.64 5.09
CA ASN A 258 38.45 5.62 4.36
C ASN A 258 38.37 4.23 5.04
N ARG A 259 37.79 4.16 6.23
CA ARG A 259 37.71 3.03 7.14
C ARG A 259 36.31 2.97 7.73
N VAL A 260 35.91 1.77 8.11
CA VAL A 260 34.74 1.54 8.96
C VAL A 260 35.21 1.32 10.39
N ARG A 261 34.35 1.59 11.38
CA ARG A 261 34.67 1.34 12.79
C ARG A 261 33.72 0.30 13.36
N GLY A 262 34.27 -0.77 13.91
CA GLY A 262 33.54 -1.77 14.68
C GLY A 262 34.04 -1.80 16.12
N LEU A 263 33.12 -1.76 17.08
CA LEU A 263 33.35 -2.10 18.48
C LEU A 263 32.67 -3.44 18.73
N VAL A 264 33.47 -4.45 19.04
CA VAL A 264 32.99 -5.77 19.43
C VAL A 264 33.23 -5.92 20.91
N LEU A 265 32.16 -6.07 21.68
CA LEU A 265 32.26 -6.23 23.13
C LEU A 265 32.32 -7.73 23.45
N PRO A 266 33.29 -8.18 24.27
CA PRO A 266 33.34 -9.56 24.70
C PRO A 266 32.13 -9.87 25.59
N THR A 267 31.49 -11.01 25.36
CA THR A 267 30.48 -11.52 26.28
C THR A 267 31.16 -11.79 27.62
N ALA A 268 30.65 -11.19 28.70
CA ALA A 268 31.14 -11.49 30.03
C ALA A 268 31.03 -13.01 30.25
N LYS A 269 32.15 -13.68 30.56
CA LYS A 269 32.09 -15.05 31.06
C LYS A 269 31.28 -14.99 32.34
N SER A 270 30.11 -15.64 32.35
CA SER A 270 29.44 -15.99 33.60
C SER A 270 30.44 -16.79 34.42
N VAL A 271 30.97 -16.18 35.48
CA VAL A 271 31.72 -16.89 36.50
C VAL A 271 30.67 -17.76 37.19
N GLN A 272 30.67 -19.06 36.85
CA GLN A 272 29.99 -20.09 37.63
C GLN A 272 30.75 -20.31 38.92
#